data_AF-A0A7I8DQZ7-F1
#
_entry.id   AF-A0A7I8DQZ7-F1
#
_cell.length_a   1.000
_cell.length_b   1.000
_cell.length_c   1.000
_cell.angle_alpha   90.00
_cell.angle_beta   90.00
_cell.angle_gamma   90.00
#
_symmetry.space_group_name_H-M   'P 1'
#
loop_
_entity.id
_entity.type
_entity.pdbx_description
1 polymer ?
#
loop_
_entity_poly.entity_id
_entity_poly.type
_entity_poly.pdbx_seq_one_letter_code
_entity_poly.pdbx_strand_id
1 'polypeptide(L)'
;MYWTFFPQEQDNENAHMACILDTFQALVDTIIPRTPHLAQDYGLIQYYGALDAYIDQYLILSLQNLYYPMANFTMEILNLAAQIVNSEGFDNNPQNSNISFSNSTPEKRLQAIELLQMASAFPANYPQVFSDNPDIILYIYGFINRVPMLGYYSEWYGYGDTRILPPNQRHLEFYPFSWQQIDYPGPSLGYHALRNTM
;
A
#
# COMPACT_ATOMS: atom_id res chain seq x y z
N MET A 1 -14.72 -8.92 -0.03
CA MET A 1 -15.26 -7.71 -0.68
C MET A 1 -14.98 -6.54 0.23
N TYR A 2 -14.27 -5.52 -0.24
CA TYR A 2 -14.02 -4.32 0.55
C TYR A 2 -15.24 -3.41 0.55
N TRP A 3 -15.49 -2.73 1.66
CA TRP A 3 -16.52 -1.71 1.71
C TRP A 3 -16.04 -0.43 1.02
N THR A 4 -16.90 0.22 0.22
CA THR A 4 -16.59 1.45 -0.51
C THR A 4 -17.60 2.57 -0.21
N PHE A 5 -17.14 3.82 -0.14
CA PHE A 5 -17.99 5.02 -0.03
C PHE A 5 -18.75 5.31 -1.32
N PHE A 6 -18.13 5.01 -2.46
CA PHE A 6 -18.68 5.25 -3.79
C PHE A 6 -19.13 3.95 -4.45
N PRO A 7 -20.24 3.94 -5.22
CA PRO A 7 -20.61 2.80 -6.05
C PRO A 7 -19.49 2.48 -7.04
N GLN A 8 -19.10 1.21 -7.16
CA GLN A 8 -18.07 0.75 -8.10
C GLN A 8 -18.65 -0.24 -9.11
N GLU A 9 -18.12 -0.23 -10.34
CA GLU A 9 -18.44 -1.24 -11.36
C GLU A 9 -17.77 -2.57 -10.98
N GLN A 10 -18.55 -3.46 -10.37
CA GLN A 10 -18.09 -4.70 -9.72
C GLN A 10 -17.49 -5.76 -10.66
N ASP A 11 -17.77 -5.70 -11.97
CA ASP A 11 -17.40 -6.78 -12.90
C ASP A 11 -15.92 -6.76 -13.30
N ASN A 12 -15.30 -5.57 -13.39
CA ASN A 12 -13.89 -5.44 -13.79
C ASN A 12 -12.92 -5.73 -12.61
N GLU A 13 -13.32 -5.37 -11.38
CA GLU A 13 -12.50 -5.61 -10.18
C GLU A 13 -12.32 -7.11 -9.87
N ASN A 14 -13.35 -7.92 -10.09
CA ASN A 14 -13.28 -9.37 -9.82
C ASN A 14 -12.31 -10.11 -10.77
N ALA A 15 -12.15 -9.64 -12.00
CA ALA A 15 -11.24 -10.25 -12.98
C ALA A 15 -9.76 -10.06 -12.61
N HIS A 16 -9.42 -8.94 -11.97
CA HIS A 16 -8.05 -8.58 -11.61
C HIS A 16 -7.74 -8.69 -10.11
N MET A 17 -8.70 -9.10 -9.28
CA MET A 17 -8.59 -9.08 -7.82
C MET A 17 -7.35 -9.82 -7.30
N ALA A 18 -7.03 -11.00 -7.85
CA ALA A 18 -5.83 -11.75 -7.45
C ALA A 18 -4.55 -10.97 -7.76
N CYS A 19 -4.44 -10.39 -8.96
CA CYS A 19 -3.27 -9.61 -9.37
C CYS A 19 -3.12 -8.31 -8.56
N ILE A 20 -4.23 -7.67 -8.21
CA ILE A 20 -4.26 -6.53 -7.29
C ILE A 20 -3.69 -6.98 -5.94
N LEU A 21 -4.24 -8.02 -5.33
CA LEU A 21 -3.78 -8.49 -4.02
C LEU A 21 -2.28 -8.81 -4.02
N ASP A 22 -1.79 -9.59 -4.99
CA ASP A 22 -0.37 -9.95 -5.07
C ASP A 22 0.53 -8.73 -5.23
N THR A 23 0.12 -7.76 -6.05
CA THR A 23 0.87 -6.52 -6.29
C THR A 23 0.94 -5.66 -5.03
N PHE A 24 -0.18 -5.48 -4.34
CA PHE A 24 -0.25 -4.68 -3.13
C PHE A 24 0.46 -5.35 -1.95
N GLN A 25 0.42 -6.68 -1.83
CA GLN A 25 1.22 -7.42 -0.86
C GLN A 25 2.72 -7.22 -1.10
N ALA A 26 3.16 -7.37 -2.34
CA ALA A 26 4.55 -7.12 -2.72
C ALA A 26 4.98 -5.67 -2.47
N LEU A 27 4.08 -4.71 -2.70
CA LEU A 27 4.33 -3.28 -2.50
C LEU A 27 4.55 -2.96 -1.02
N VAL A 28 3.63 -3.38 -0.14
CA VAL A 28 3.73 -3.03 1.28
C VAL A 28 4.89 -3.78 1.96
N ASP A 29 5.19 -5.01 1.51
CA ASP A 29 6.38 -5.76 1.93
C ASP A 29 7.68 -5.07 1.49
N THR A 30 7.68 -4.39 0.34
CA THR A 30 8.84 -3.59 -0.10
C THR A 30 9.04 -2.35 0.76
N ILE A 31 7.96 -1.73 1.24
CA ILE A 31 8.02 -0.47 2.00
C ILE A 31 8.32 -0.72 3.49
N ILE A 32 7.69 -1.74 4.10
CA ILE A 32 7.87 -2.10 5.51
C ILE A 32 8.07 -3.62 5.58
N PRO A 33 9.26 -4.13 5.21
CA PRO A 33 9.56 -5.55 5.24
C PRO A 33 9.61 -6.07 6.69
N ARG A 34 9.46 -7.39 6.85
CA ARG A 34 9.84 -8.06 8.09
C ARG A 34 11.36 -7.93 8.31
N THR A 35 11.79 -7.69 9.53
CA THR A 35 13.21 -7.42 9.83
C THR A 35 13.80 -8.43 10.83
N PRO A 36 14.17 -9.65 10.39
CA PRO A 36 14.68 -10.69 11.29
C PRO A 36 15.98 -10.29 12.01
N HIS A 37 16.84 -9.48 11.39
CA HIS A 37 18.06 -8.99 12.02
C HIS A 37 17.75 -8.00 13.17
N LEU A 38 16.80 -7.07 12.97
CA LEU A 38 16.38 -6.19 14.06
C LEU A 38 15.68 -6.96 15.17
N ALA A 39 14.96 -8.03 14.85
CA ALA A 39 14.37 -8.90 15.86
C ALA A 39 15.41 -9.60 16.74
N GLN A 40 16.58 -9.94 16.16
CA GLN A 40 17.70 -10.52 16.90
C GLN A 40 18.35 -9.50 17.84
N ASP A 41 18.50 -8.26 17.39
CA ASP A 41 19.21 -7.21 18.13
C ASP A 41 18.33 -6.52 19.19
N TYR A 42 17.04 -6.35 18.90
CA TYR A 42 16.11 -5.52 19.68
C TYR A 42 14.87 -6.28 20.18
N GLY A 43 14.78 -7.59 19.90
CA GLY A 43 13.70 -8.47 20.34
C GLY A 43 12.59 -8.65 19.30
N LEU A 44 11.80 -9.72 19.49
CA LEU A 44 10.79 -10.19 18.53
C LEU A 44 9.76 -9.14 18.09
N ILE A 45 9.51 -8.12 18.91
CA ILE A 45 8.56 -7.06 18.54
C ILE A 45 8.99 -6.31 17.28
N GLN A 46 10.29 -6.22 17.00
CA GLN A 46 10.82 -5.56 15.80
C GLN A 46 10.73 -6.45 14.53
N TYR A 47 10.32 -7.72 14.65
CA TYR A 47 10.22 -8.62 13.50
C TYR A 47 9.15 -8.22 12.48
N TYR A 48 7.96 -7.86 13.00
CA TYR A 48 6.75 -7.72 12.20
C TYR A 48 6.86 -6.57 11.20
N GLY A 49 6.31 -6.79 10.00
CA GLY A 49 6.25 -5.82 8.92
C GLY A 49 4.82 -5.56 8.44
N ALA A 50 4.67 -4.86 7.33
CA ALA A 50 3.36 -4.42 6.83
C ALA A 50 2.36 -5.56 6.58
N LEU A 51 2.82 -6.71 6.10
CA LEU A 51 1.94 -7.86 5.86
C LEU A 51 1.37 -8.45 7.15
N ASP A 52 2.10 -8.35 8.26
CA ASP A 52 1.62 -8.79 9.57
C ASP A 52 0.50 -7.88 10.11
N ALA A 53 0.44 -6.64 9.62
CA ALA A 53 -0.58 -5.65 9.96
C ALA A 53 -1.68 -5.49 8.90
N TYR A 54 -1.76 -6.35 7.87
CA TYR A 54 -2.73 -6.25 6.77
C TYR A 54 -2.74 -4.89 6.06
N ILE A 55 -1.57 -4.30 5.85
CA ILE A 55 -1.44 -2.96 5.25
C ILE A 55 -1.73 -2.97 3.73
N ASP A 56 -1.59 -4.12 3.08
CA ASP A 56 -2.06 -4.34 1.71
C ASP A 56 -3.56 -4.04 1.61
N GLN A 57 -4.35 -4.55 2.55
CA GLN A 57 -5.79 -4.33 2.61
C GLN A 57 -6.12 -2.87 2.91
N TYR A 58 -5.40 -2.25 3.85
CA TYR A 58 -5.55 -0.83 4.16
C TYR A 58 -5.31 0.06 2.94
N LEU A 59 -4.24 -0.23 2.19
CA LEU A 59 -3.86 0.55 1.03
C LEU A 59 -4.86 0.38 -0.13
N ILE A 60 -5.28 -0.85 -0.41
CA ILE A 60 -6.34 -1.12 -1.41
C ILE A 60 -7.62 -0.38 -1.04
N LEU A 61 -8.07 -0.52 0.21
CA LEU A 61 -9.28 0.14 0.71
C LEU A 61 -9.15 1.67 0.58
N SER A 62 -7.98 2.23 0.88
CA SER A 62 -7.73 3.67 0.79
C SER A 62 -7.81 4.17 -0.65
N LEU A 63 -7.25 3.44 -1.61
CA LEU A 63 -7.31 3.78 -3.04
C LEU A 63 -8.70 3.58 -3.65
N GLN A 64 -9.44 2.56 -3.21
CA GLN A 64 -10.82 2.32 -3.66
C GLN A 64 -11.79 3.38 -3.12
N ASN A 65 -11.48 3.98 -1.96
CA ASN A 65 -12.31 5.00 -1.35
C ASN A 65 -11.97 6.43 -1.78
N LEU A 66 -11.09 6.60 -2.77
CA LEU A 66 -10.93 7.87 -3.47
C LEU A 66 -12.15 8.13 -4.37
N TYR A 67 -12.37 9.40 -4.71
CA TYR A 67 -13.46 9.80 -5.61
C TYR A 67 -13.40 9.06 -6.97
N TYR A 68 -12.18 8.82 -7.46
CA TYR A 68 -11.91 7.89 -8.55
C TYR A 68 -11.14 6.70 -7.98
N PRO A 69 -11.66 5.47 -8.05
CA PRO A 69 -10.96 4.28 -7.57
C PRO A 69 -9.65 4.06 -8.33
N MET A 70 -8.53 3.99 -7.61
CA MET A 70 -7.19 3.94 -8.23
C MET A 70 -6.42 2.64 -7.98
N ALA A 71 -7.02 1.64 -7.32
CA ALA A 71 -6.31 0.39 -7.00
C ALA A 71 -5.85 -0.36 -8.26
N ASN A 72 -6.74 -0.55 -9.24
CA ASN A 72 -6.39 -1.21 -10.50
C ASN A 72 -5.34 -0.41 -11.29
N PHE A 73 -5.54 0.89 -11.45
CA PHE A 73 -4.60 1.76 -12.16
C PHE A 73 -3.21 1.77 -11.49
N THR A 74 -3.16 1.77 -10.16
CA THR A 74 -1.91 1.70 -9.40
C THR A 74 -1.19 0.36 -9.65
N MET A 75 -1.92 -0.76 -9.69
CA MET A 75 -1.36 -2.06 -10.04
C MET A 75 -0.78 -2.07 -11.46
N GLU A 76 -1.51 -1.52 -12.45
CA GLU A 76 -1.05 -1.45 -13.84
C GLU A 76 0.24 -0.62 -13.97
N ILE A 77 0.30 0.55 -13.33
CA ILE A 77 1.47 1.43 -13.33
C ILE A 77 2.68 0.77 -12.66
N LEU A 78 2.48 0.06 -11.56
CA LEU A 78 3.56 -0.67 -10.88
C LEU A 78 4.08 -1.83 -11.73
N ASN A 79 3.20 -2.60 -12.39
CA ASN A 79 3.60 -3.65 -13.30
C ASN A 79 4.40 -3.11 -14.50
N LEU A 80 3.97 -1.98 -15.05
CA LEU A 80 4.66 -1.32 -16.15
C LEU A 80 6.04 -0.80 -15.73
N ALA A 81 6.14 -0.17 -14.56
CA ALA A 81 7.41 0.27 -14.01
C ALA A 81 8.35 -0.92 -13.73
N ALA A 82 7.81 -2.03 -13.21
CA ALA A 82 8.58 -3.25 -13.00
C ALA A 82 9.12 -3.82 -14.32
N GLN A 83 8.31 -3.84 -15.38
CA GLN A 83 8.76 -4.27 -16.71
C GLN A 83 9.97 -3.45 -17.16
N ILE A 84 9.84 -2.13 -17.19
CA ILE A 84 10.90 -1.19 -17.60
C ILE A 84 12.20 -1.45 -16.83
N VAL A 85 12.10 -1.55 -15.50
CA VAL A 85 13.27 -1.68 -14.63
C VAL A 85 13.95 -3.05 -14.78
N ASN A 86 13.18 -4.11 -15.03
CA ASN A 86 13.72 -5.45 -15.26
C ASN A 86 14.33 -5.59 -16.66
N SER A 87 13.80 -4.91 -17.68
CA SER A 87 14.35 -4.91 -19.03
C SER A 87 15.44 -3.85 -19.29
N GLU A 88 15.86 -3.10 -18.26
CA GLU A 88 16.85 -2.02 -18.37
C GLU A 88 16.47 -0.93 -19.40
N GLY A 89 15.18 -0.64 -19.50
CA GLY A 89 14.61 0.29 -20.46
C GLY A 89 13.26 -0.19 -20.97
N PHE A 90 12.57 0.64 -21.75
CA PHE A 90 11.34 0.24 -22.39
C PHE A 90 11.64 -0.46 -23.72
N ASP A 91 11.49 -1.78 -23.73
CA ASP A 91 11.51 -2.60 -24.94
C ASP A 91 10.10 -3.19 -25.14
N ASN A 92 9.49 -2.94 -26.31
CA ASN A 92 8.15 -3.43 -26.70
C ASN A 92 8.13 -4.95 -26.95
N ASN A 93 9.05 -5.71 -26.34
CA ASN A 93 9.17 -7.14 -26.51
C ASN A 93 8.02 -7.85 -25.78
N PRO A 94 7.17 -8.62 -26.48
CA PRO A 94 6.07 -9.35 -25.88
C PRO A 94 6.49 -10.32 -24.77
N GLN A 95 7.75 -10.78 -24.72
CA GLN A 95 8.23 -11.65 -23.65
C GLN A 95 8.32 -10.95 -22.28
N ASN A 96 8.40 -9.61 -22.26
CA ASN A 96 8.39 -8.82 -21.03
C ASN A 96 7.00 -8.77 -20.38
N SER A 97 5.94 -9.25 -21.05
CA SER A 97 4.58 -9.25 -20.49
C SER A 97 4.41 -10.13 -19.25
N ASN A 98 5.32 -11.08 -19.03
CA ASN A 98 5.30 -11.95 -17.85
C ASN A 98 5.92 -11.30 -16.60
N ILE A 99 6.59 -10.16 -16.76
CA ILE A 99 7.17 -9.43 -15.63
C ILE A 99 6.05 -8.62 -14.99
N SER A 100 5.78 -8.92 -13.72
CA SER A 100 4.91 -8.15 -12.84
C SER A 100 5.72 -7.58 -11.69
N PHE A 101 5.16 -6.55 -11.05
CA PHE A 101 5.70 -5.99 -9.83
C PHE A 101 5.76 -7.05 -8.71
N SER A 102 4.71 -7.85 -8.58
CA SER A 102 4.64 -8.92 -7.58
C SER A 102 5.72 -9.99 -7.73
N ASN A 103 6.10 -10.32 -8.97
CA ASN A 103 7.10 -11.36 -9.27
C ASN A 103 8.54 -10.81 -9.37
N SER A 104 8.73 -9.51 -9.17
CA SER A 104 10.06 -8.87 -9.20
C SER A 104 10.81 -9.05 -7.89
N THR A 105 12.15 -9.03 -7.93
CA THR A 105 12.97 -9.06 -6.71
C THR A 105 12.74 -7.80 -5.87
N PRO A 106 12.98 -7.83 -4.54
CA PRO A 106 12.83 -6.65 -3.68
C PRO A 106 13.53 -5.40 -4.20
N GLU A 107 14.74 -5.54 -4.73
CA GLU A 107 15.53 -4.44 -5.31
C GLU A 107 14.85 -3.86 -6.55
N LYS A 108 14.33 -4.73 -7.42
CA LYS A 108 13.62 -4.32 -8.64
C LYS A 108 12.27 -3.68 -8.32
N ARG A 109 11.58 -4.14 -7.27
CA ARG A 109 10.36 -3.49 -6.75
C ARG A 109 10.64 -2.07 -6.26
N LEU A 110 11.72 -1.87 -5.50
CA LEU A 110 12.13 -0.54 -5.04
C LEU A 110 12.46 0.39 -6.21
N GLN A 111 13.28 -0.08 -7.16
CA GLN A 111 13.61 0.68 -8.37
C GLN A 111 12.36 1.04 -9.20
N ALA A 112 11.38 0.13 -9.29
CA ALA A 112 10.12 0.41 -9.98
C ALA A 112 9.30 1.52 -9.28
N ILE A 113 9.30 1.57 -7.94
CA ILE A 113 8.67 2.66 -7.18
C ILE A 113 9.41 3.98 -7.43
N GLU A 114 10.74 3.97 -7.39
CA GLU A 114 11.58 5.16 -7.65
C GLU A 114 11.39 5.71 -9.06
N LEU A 115 11.22 4.83 -10.04
CA LEU A 115 10.96 5.22 -11.43
C LEU A 115 9.70 6.09 -11.56
N LEU A 116 8.65 5.85 -10.75
CA LEU A 116 7.42 6.67 -10.78
C LEU A 116 7.67 8.12 -10.38
N GLN A 117 8.70 8.40 -9.57
CA GLN A 117 9.08 9.76 -9.21
C GLN A 117 9.55 10.57 -10.42
N MET A 118 10.02 9.91 -11.47
CA MET A 118 10.54 10.53 -12.69
C MET A 118 9.44 10.80 -13.74
N ALA A 119 8.15 10.68 -13.37
CA ALA A 119 6.97 10.84 -14.24
C ALA A 119 7.05 12.01 -15.24
N SER A 120 7.45 13.19 -14.78
CA SER A 120 7.52 14.40 -15.60
C SER A 120 8.71 14.46 -16.56
N ALA A 121 9.67 13.55 -16.42
CA ALA A 121 10.92 13.50 -17.18
C ALA A 121 11.04 12.25 -18.06
N PHE A 122 9.97 11.45 -18.19
CA PHE A 122 10.02 10.24 -19.01
C PHE A 122 10.32 10.56 -20.48
N PRO A 123 11.22 9.79 -21.13
CA PRO A 123 11.46 9.92 -22.55
C PRO A 123 10.21 9.62 -23.39
N ALA A 124 10.09 10.25 -24.56
CA ALA A 124 8.92 10.10 -25.44
C ALA A 124 8.68 8.68 -25.97
N ASN A 125 9.68 7.78 -25.88
CA ASN A 125 9.55 6.38 -26.28
C ASN A 125 8.96 5.48 -25.19
N TYR A 126 8.64 6.02 -24.02
CA TYR A 126 7.99 5.28 -22.94
C TYR A 126 6.46 5.27 -23.11
N PRO A 127 5.74 4.40 -22.38
CA PRO A 127 4.29 4.35 -22.41
C PRO A 127 3.65 5.72 -22.15
N GLN A 128 2.68 6.09 -22.99
CA GLN A 128 2.03 7.40 -22.95
C GLN A 128 1.37 7.71 -21.60
N VAL A 129 0.96 6.69 -20.85
CA VAL A 129 0.36 6.84 -19.51
C VAL A 129 1.25 7.66 -18.54
N PHE A 130 2.58 7.61 -18.70
CA PHE A 130 3.51 8.41 -17.88
C PHE A 130 3.54 9.88 -18.28
N SER A 131 3.39 10.18 -19.57
CA SER A 131 3.46 11.53 -20.13
C SER A 131 2.11 12.25 -20.18
N ASP A 132 1.01 11.50 -20.32
CA ASP A 132 -0.33 12.07 -20.45
C ASP A 132 -0.82 12.65 -19.12
N ASN A 133 -0.44 12.03 -18.00
CA ASN A 133 -0.92 12.41 -16.67
C ASN A 133 0.19 12.34 -15.60
N PRO A 134 1.30 13.08 -15.75
CA PRO A 134 2.43 13.01 -14.81
C PRO A 134 2.03 13.35 -13.37
N ASP A 135 1.05 14.24 -13.18
CA ASP A 135 0.53 14.61 -11.86
C ASP A 135 -0.14 13.43 -11.14
N ILE A 136 -0.86 12.58 -11.88
CA ILE A 136 -1.50 11.38 -11.31
C ILE A 136 -0.44 10.35 -10.91
N ILE A 137 0.61 10.18 -11.72
CA ILE A 137 1.71 9.26 -11.39
C ILE A 137 2.47 9.75 -10.15
N LEU A 138 2.76 11.05 -10.06
CA LEU A 138 3.39 11.64 -8.88
C LEU A 138 2.49 11.56 -7.64
N TYR A 139 1.18 11.73 -7.81
CA TYR A 139 0.21 11.49 -6.75
C TYR A 139 0.28 10.04 -6.25
N ILE A 140 0.26 9.06 -7.17
CA ILE A 140 0.36 7.63 -6.81
C ILE A 140 1.67 7.36 -6.10
N TYR A 141 2.80 7.83 -6.62
CA TYR A 141 4.10 7.72 -5.96
C TYR A 141 4.05 8.25 -4.52
N GLY A 142 3.53 9.46 -4.32
CA GLY A 142 3.38 10.05 -2.98
C GLY A 142 2.42 9.26 -2.09
N PHE A 143 1.33 8.75 -2.65
CA PHE A 143 0.31 7.99 -1.94
C PHE A 143 0.85 6.64 -1.47
N ILE A 144 1.44 5.84 -2.38
CA ILE A 144 1.94 4.51 -2.06
C ILE A 144 3.14 4.55 -1.11
N ASN A 145 3.92 5.63 -1.06
CA ASN A 145 5.01 5.75 -0.09
C ASN A 145 4.52 6.15 1.32
N ARG A 146 3.47 6.97 1.40
CA ARG A 146 3.02 7.56 2.69
C ARG A 146 1.92 6.75 3.35
N VAL A 147 0.95 6.29 2.59
CA VAL A 147 -0.26 5.66 3.14
C VAL A 147 0.03 4.33 3.83
N PRO A 148 0.94 3.47 3.35
CA PRO A 148 1.33 2.27 4.10
C PRO A 148 1.89 2.59 5.49
N MET A 149 2.74 3.62 5.60
CA MET A 149 3.27 4.07 6.90
C MET A 149 2.16 4.57 7.82
N LEU A 150 1.21 5.34 7.29
CA LEU A 150 0.05 5.80 8.07
C LEU A 150 -0.78 4.64 8.58
N GLY A 151 -1.06 3.63 7.74
CA GLY A 151 -1.78 2.43 8.15
C GLY A 151 -1.03 1.64 9.22
N TYR A 152 0.27 1.43 9.01
CA TYR A 152 1.11 0.60 9.88
C TYR A 152 1.20 1.12 11.31
N TYR A 153 1.38 2.44 11.47
CA TYR A 153 1.46 3.07 12.80
C TYR A 153 0.11 3.56 13.35
N SER A 154 -1.01 3.17 12.73
CA SER A 154 -2.37 3.49 13.18
C SER A 154 -3.03 2.35 13.97
N GLU A 155 -4.28 2.58 14.40
CA GLU A 155 -5.19 1.60 14.96
C GLU A 155 -5.57 0.46 13.99
N TRP A 156 -5.23 0.55 12.69
CA TRP A 156 -5.74 -0.35 11.65
C TRP A 156 -5.69 -1.83 12.02
N TYR A 157 -4.52 -2.32 12.43
CA TYR A 157 -4.33 -3.71 12.83
C TYR A 157 -5.18 -4.06 14.08
N GLY A 158 -5.28 -3.11 15.02
CA GLY A 158 -6.02 -3.25 16.26
C GLY A 158 -7.54 -3.32 16.11
N TYR A 159 -8.09 -2.89 14.97
CA TYR A 159 -9.51 -3.11 14.67
C TYR A 159 -9.87 -4.59 14.45
N GLY A 160 -8.88 -5.48 14.34
CA GLY A 160 -9.10 -6.91 14.19
C GLY A 160 -10.08 -7.19 13.07
N ASP A 161 -11.09 -8.01 13.31
CA ASP A 161 -12.03 -8.44 12.27
C ASP A 161 -12.91 -7.30 11.73
N THR A 162 -13.09 -6.24 12.51
CA THR A 162 -13.89 -5.09 12.06
C THR A 162 -13.18 -4.13 11.11
N ARG A 163 -11.87 -4.28 10.87
CA ARG A 163 -11.06 -3.35 10.05
C ARG A 163 -11.63 -3.04 8.66
N ILE A 164 -12.26 -4.03 8.01
CA ILE A 164 -12.84 -3.90 6.67
C ILE A 164 -14.28 -3.36 6.65
N LEU A 165 -14.91 -3.20 7.82
CA LEU A 165 -16.25 -2.65 7.95
C LEU A 165 -16.25 -1.12 7.71
N PRO A 166 -17.43 -0.52 7.49
CA PRO A 166 -17.58 0.93 7.46
C PRO A 166 -17.01 1.60 8.73
N PRO A 167 -16.52 2.85 8.67
CA PRO A 167 -15.89 3.53 9.81
C PRO A 167 -16.73 3.55 11.09
N ASN A 168 -18.06 3.65 10.98
CA ASN A 168 -18.98 3.68 12.13
C ASN A 168 -19.22 2.31 12.78
N GLN A 169 -18.68 1.23 12.20
CA GLN A 169 -18.79 -0.14 12.71
C GLN A 169 -17.44 -0.71 13.19
N ARG A 170 -16.35 0.03 12.97
CA ARG A 170 -15.02 -0.34 13.47
C ARG A 170 -14.94 -0.10 14.96
N HIS A 171 -14.41 -1.06 15.69
CA HIS A 171 -14.08 -0.91 17.10
C HIS A 171 -12.72 -1.54 17.38
N LEU A 172 -11.97 -0.94 18.28
CA LEU A 172 -10.64 -1.44 18.64
C LEU A 172 -10.81 -2.73 19.46
N GLU A 173 -10.40 -3.86 18.89
CA GLU A 173 -10.48 -5.18 19.53
C GLU A 173 -9.23 -5.45 20.39
N PHE A 174 -8.08 -4.93 19.97
CA PHE A 174 -6.81 -5.03 20.68
C PHE A 174 -5.86 -3.88 20.31
N TYR A 175 -4.79 -3.70 21.09
CA TYR A 175 -3.78 -2.69 20.78
C TYR A 175 -2.81 -3.19 19.69
N PRO A 176 -2.50 -2.36 18.67
CA PRO A 176 -1.57 -2.74 17.61
C PRO A 176 -0.16 -3.04 18.13
N PHE A 177 0.50 -4.05 17.56
CA PHE A 177 1.91 -4.32 17.88
C PHE A 177 2.83 -3.16 17.49
N SER A 178 2.46 -2.40 16.45
CA SER A 178 3.24 -1.26 15.98
C SER A 178 3.31 -0.13 17.00
N TRP A 179 2.32 -0.03 17.90
CA TRP A 179 2.38 0.91 19.02
C TRP A 179 3.46 0.52 20.01
N GLN A 180 3.59 -0.78 20.31
CA GLN A 180 4.66 -1.30 21.15
C GLN A 180 6.04 -1.16 20.49
N GLN A 181 6.14 -1.28 19.16
CA GLN A 181 7.41 -1.10 18.44
C GLN A 181 8.02 0.30 18.64
N ILE A 182 7.19 1.32 18.86
CA ILE A 182 7.61 2.73 18.97
C ILE A 182 7.31 3.34 20.35
N ASP A 183 6.97 2.51 21.35
CA ASP A 183 6.54 2.94 22.70
C ASP A 183 5.40 3.97 22.70
N TYR A 184 4.48 3.89 21.72
CA TYR A 184 3.29 4.75 21.69
C TYR A 184 2.29 4.30 22.76
N PRO A 185 1.91 5.15 23.73
CA PRO A 185 1.05 4.77 24.85
C PRO A 185 -0.43 4.61 24.46
N GLY A 186 -0.77 4.82 23.19
CA GLY A 186 -2.14 4.86 22.70
C GLY A 186 -2.80 6.24 22.88
N PRO A 187 -4.05 6.37 22.42
CA PRO A 187 -4.81 7.60 22.56
C PRO A 187 -5.07 7.91 24.04
N SER A 188 -4.72 9.13 24.44
CA SER A 188 -5.03 9.63 25.78
C SER A 188 -6.52 9.93 25.94
N LEU A 189 -7.02 9.79 27.16
CA LEU A 189 -8.38 10.20 27.50
C LEU A 189 -8.57 11.70 27.24
N GLY A 190 -9.56 12.04 26.40
CA GLY A 190 -9.92 13.44 26.15
C GLY A 190 -10.66 14.10 27.30
N TYR A 191 -10.91 15.41 27.20
CA TYR A 191 -11.57 16.23 28.23
C TYR A 191 -12.92 15.66 28.73
N HIS A 192 -13.65 14.93 27.88
CA HIS A 192 -14.92 14.29 28.27
C HIS A 192 -14.76 13.24 29.37
N ALA A 193 -13.63 12.52 29.42
CA ALA A 193 -13.36 11.55 30.47
C ALA A 193 -13.12 12.21 31.85
N LEU A 194 -12.75 13.49 31.87
CA LEU A 194 -12.49 14.27 33.09
C LEU A 194 -13.74 14.94 33.66
N ARG A 195 -14.90 14.91 32.94
CA ARG A 195 -16.14 15.56 33.41
C ARG A 195 -16.87 14.79 34.50
N ASN A 196 -16.63 13.48 34.61
CA ASN A 196 -17.28 12.61 35.61
C ASN A 196 -16.36 12.26 36.79
N THR A 197 -15.21 12.93 36.89
CA THR A 197 -14.20 12.71 37.95
C THR A 197 -14.14 13.85 38.97
N MET A 198 -15.15 14.74 39.02
CA MET A 198 -15.32 15.77 40.05
C MET A 198 -16.61 15.55 40.83
#